data_AF-A0A3Q8AXQ2-F1
#
_entry.id   AF-A0A3Q8AXQ2-F1
#
_cell.length_a   1.000
_cell.length_b   1.000
_cell.length_c   1.000
_cell.angle_alpha   90.00
_cell.angle_beta   90.00
_cell.angle_gamma   90.00
#
_symmetry.space_group_name_H-M   'P 1'
#
loop_
_entity.id
_entity.type
_entity.pdbx_description
1 polymer ?
#
loop_
_entity_poly.entity_id
_entity_poly.type
_entity_poly.pdbx_seq_one_letter_code
_entity_poly.pdbx_strand_id
1 'polypeptide(L)'
;MRKGHIIGGVLAFSTGLFFSFYYSVYVVEVIKGVVQPVFIVLGFIALAVAVFGKTEFKKINYVVAVVSLILGFYGLYDEYYAVLDFLYGFVPILLIVTGVIGVVHGIKKLS
;
A
#
# COMPACT_ATOMS: atom_id res chain seq x y z
N MET A 1 -21.48 -2.88 24.86
CA MET A 1 -20.24 -3.38 24.19
C MET A 1 -20.48 -3.90 22.77
N ARG A 2 -21.41 -4.86 22.53
CA ARG A 2 -21.61 -5.51 21.21
C ARG A 2 -22.06 -4.57 20.07
N LYS A 3 -23.20 -3.88 20.24
CA LYS A 3 -23.70 -2.87 19.29
C LYS A 3 -22.70 -1.74 19.07
N GLY A 4 -21.87 -1.44 20.07
CA GLY A 4 -20.80 -0.45 19.99
C GLY A 4 -19.67 -0.84 19.02
N HIS A 5 -19.34 -2.13 18.89
CA HIS A 5 -18.34 -2.58 17.90
C HIS A 5 -18.86 -2.48 16.46
N ILE A 6 -20.15 -2.78 16.25
CA ILE A 6 -20.75 -2.68 14.91
C ILE A 6 -20.91 -1.21 14.52
N ILE A 7 -21.52 -0.38 15.38
CA ILE A 7 -21.74 1.04 15.09
C ILE A 7 -20.40 1.77 14.99
N GLY A 8 -19.48 1.54 15.94
CA GLY A 8 -18.15 2.14 15.91
C GLY A 8 -17.33 1.67 14.70
N GLY A 9 -17.45 0.40 14.32
CA GLY A 9 -16.80 -0.14 13.12
C GLY A 9 -17.34 0.48 11.83
N VAL A 10 -18.66 0.60 11.70
CA VAL A 10 -19.30 1.27 10.54
C VAL A 10 -18.87 2.74 10.47
N LEU A 11 -18.89 3.47 11.59
CA LEU A 11 -18.45 4.87 11.62
C LEU A 11 -16.97 5.01 11.22
N ALA A 12 -16.07 4.22 11.81
CA ALA A 12 -14.65 4.24 11.46
C ALA A 12 -14.42 3.90 9.97
N PHE A 13 -15.12 2.91 9.45
CA PHE A 13 -15.06 2.53 8.04
C PHE A 13 -15.55 3.66 7.12
N SER A 14 -16.71 4.25 7.40
CA SER A 14 -17.28 5.34 6.61
C SER A 14 -16.41 6.60 6.66
N THR A 15 -15.86 6.95 7.82
CA THR A 15 -14.91 8.07 7.97
C THR A 15 -13.62 7.80 7.22
N GLY A 16 -13.10 6.57 7.28
CA GLY A 16 -11.93 6.15 6.51
C GLY A 16 -12.15 6.27 5.01
N LEU A 17 -13.28 5.77 4.49
CA LEU A 17 -13.65 5.93 3.07
C LEU A 17 -13.75 7.40 2.68
N PHE A 18 -14.44 8.23 3.48
CA PHE A 18 -14.57 9.66 3.19
C PHE A 18 -13.22 10.35 3.11
N PHE A 19 -12.33 10.12 4.07
CA PHE A 19 -10.99 10.70 4.03
C PHE A 19 -10.12 10.11 2.91
N SER A 20 -10.31 8.85 2.52
CA SER A 20 -9.62 8.30 1.36
C SER A 20 -10.00 9.01 0.06
N PHE A 21 -11.26 9.44 -0.10
CA PHE A 21 -11.67 10.25 -1.24
C PHE A 21 -11.17 11.69 -1.13
N TYR A 22 -11.30 12.31 0.04
CA TYR A 22 -10.93 13.71 0.24
C TYR A 22 -9.42 13.96 0.13
N TYR A 23 -8.60 13.05 0.67
CA TYR A 23 -7.14 13.09 0.63
C TYR A 23 -6.55 12.09 -0.37
N SER A 24 -7.26 11.84 -1.48
CA SER A 24 -6.90 10.80 -2.45
C SER A 24 -5.47 10.89 -2.99
N VAL A 25 -4.94 12.10 -3.17
CA VAL A 25 -3.55 12.34 -3.60
C VAL A 25 -2.56 11.74 -2.60
N TYR A 26 -2.71 12.09 -1.32
CA TYR A 26 -1.86 11.60 -0.23
C TYR A 26 -1.97 10.09 -0.02
N VAL A 27 -3.17 9.52 -0.17
CA VAL A 27 -3.37 8.05 -0.11
C VAL A 27 -2.60 7.35 -1.22
N VAL A 28 -2.65 7.89 -2.44
CA VAL A 28 -1.91 7.34 -3.58
C VAL A 28 -0.40 7.47 -3.36
N GLU A 29 0.08 8.56 -2.78
CA GLU A 29 1.49 8.76 -2.44
C GLU A 29 1.99 7.78 -1.38
N VAL A 30 1.20 7.49 -0.35
CA VAL A 30 1.54 6.44 0.63
C VAL A 30 1.61 5.06 -0.02
N ILE A 31 0.63 4.72 -0.86
CA ILE A 31 0.64 3.44 -1.58
C ILE A 31 1.87 3.37 -2.47
N LYS A 32 2.19 4.44 -3.21
CA LYS A 32 3.41 4.53 -4.02
C LYS A 32 4.67 4.35 -3.16
N GLY A 33 4.75 5.01 -2.00
CA GLY A 33 5.89 4.92 -1.08
C GLY A 33 6.10 3.50 -0.53
N VAL A 34 5.05 2.71 -0.38
CA VAL A 34 5.15 1.28 0.01
C VAL A 34 5.51 0.39 -1.18
N VAL A 35 4.94 0.68 -2.35
CA VAL A 35 5.08 -0.13 -3.57
C VAL A 35 6.47 0.04 -4.21
N GLN A 36 7.05 1.24 -4.17
CA GLN A 36 8.33 1.55 -4.81
C GLN A 36 9.52 0.75 -4.25
N PRO A 37 9.73 0.61 -2.92
CA PRO A 37 10.74 -0.28 -2.37
C PRO A 37 10.59 -1.73 -2.84
N VAL A 38 9.35 -2.22 -2.97
CA VAL A 38 9.08 -3.58 -3.47
C VAL A 38 9.54 -3.71 -4.93
N PHE A 39 9.23 -2.73 -5.77
CA PHE A 39 9.70 -2.71 -7.16
C PHE A 39 11.23 -2.63 -7.27
N ILE A 40 11.89 -1.84 -6.40
CA ILE A 40 13.35 -1.74 -6.36
C ILE A 40 13.96 -3.11 -6.01
N VAL A 41 13.47 -3.77 -4.96
CA VAL A 41 13.95 -5.09 -4.53
C VAL A 41 13.72 -6.14 -5.62
N LEU A 42 12.51 -6.20 -6.19
CA LEU A 42 12.20 -7.13 -7.29
C LEU A 42 13.09 -6.86 -8.52
N GLY A 43 13.34 -5.59 -8.83
CA GLY A 43 14.21 -5.19 -9.92
C GLY A 43 15.65 -5.67 -9.72
N PHE A 44 16.20 -5.52 -8.53
CA PHE A 44 17.54 -6.03 -8.20
C PHE A 44 17.62 -7.56 -8.20
N ILE A 45 16.59 -8.25 -7.70
CA ILE A 45 16.52 -9.72 -7.76
C ILE A 45 16.49 -10.19 -9.22
N ALA A 46 15.63 -9.60 -10.05
CA ALA A 46 15.55 -9.92 -11.48
C ALA A 46 16.88 -9.64 -12.20
N LEU A 47 17.55 -8.53 -11.86
CA LEU A 47 18.86 -8.20 -12.41
C LEU A 47 19.93 -9.24 -12.01
N ALA A 48 19.97 -9.61 -10.72
CA ALA A 48 20.91 -10.61 -10.22
C ALA A 48 20.69 -11.97 -10.90
N VAL A 49 19.44 -12.38 -11.09
CA VAL A 49 19.09 -13.61 -11.84
C VAL A 49 19.50 -13.52 -13.31
N ALA A 50 19.37 -12.36 -13.95
CA ALA A 50 19.77 -12.16 -15.34
C ALA A 50 21.31 -12.20 -15.53
N VAL A 51 22.06 -11.61 -14.59
CA VAL A 51 23.52 -11.52 -14.64
C VAL A 51 24.17 -12.86 -14.25
N PHE A 52 23.78 -13.42 -13.10
CA PHE A 52 24.46 -14.58 -12.51
C PHE A 52 23.75 -15.91 -12.81
N GLY A 53 22.46 -15.90 -13.13
CA GLY A 53 21.70 -17.11 -13.40
C GLY A 53 22.01 -17.70 -14.78
N LYS A 54 22.09 -19.03 -14.87
CA LYS A 54 22.12 -19.77 -16.15
C LYS A 54 20.68 -20.09 -16.60
N THR A 55 19.85 -19.07 -16.80
CA THR A 55 18.44 -19.24 -17.16
C THR A 55 18.21 -18.96 -18.65
N GLU A 56 17.29 -19.70 -19.28
CA GLU A 56 16.86 -19.42 -20.66
C GLU A 56 16.08 -18.09 -20.76
N PHE A 57 15.54 -17.63 -19.63
CA PHE A 57 14.74 -16.40 -19.53
C PHE A 57 15.57 -15.14 -19.23
N LYS A 58 16.88 -15.13 -19.49
CA LYS A 58 17.76 -13.97 -19.23
C LYS A 58 17.22 -12.66 -19.77
N LYS A 59 16.75 -12.64 -21.02
CA LYS A 59 16.20 -11.43 -21.66
C LYS A 59 14.96 -10.91 -20.92
N ILE A 60 14.08 -11.82 -20.49
CA ILE A 60 12.87 -11.46 -19.74
C ILE A 60 13.27 -10.88 -18.38
N ASN A 61 14.22 -11.49 -17.68
CA ASN A 61 14.70 -10.97 -16.40
C ASN A 61 15.35 -9.57 -16.53
N TYR A 62 16.08 -9.29 -17.61
CA TYR A 62 16.57 -7.93 -17.88
C TYR A 62 15.43 -6.93 -18.11
N VAL A 63 14.41 -7.29 -18.88
CA VAL A 63 13.24 -6.42 -19.09
C VAL A 63 12.50 -6.15 -17.78
N VAL A 64 12.25 -7.19 -16.98
CA VAL A 64 11.61 -7.08 -15.66
C VAL A 64 12.45 -6.21 -14.73
N ALA A 65 13.77 -6.38 -14.71
CA ALA A 65 14.68 -5.56 -13.93
C ALA A 65 14.60 -4.09 -14.32
N VAL A 66 14.70 -3.77 -15.62
CA VAL A 66 14.65 -2.40 -16.12
C VAL A 66 13.31 -1.75 -15.79
N VAL A 67 12.19 -2.40 -16.09
CA VAL A 67 10.85 -1.86 -15.81
C VAL A 67 10.67 -1.63 -14.32
N SER A 68 11.03 -2.62 -13.48
CA SER A 68 10.83 -2.52 -12.04
C SER A 68 11.71 -1.45 -11.41
N LEU A 69 12.97 -1.33 -11.84
CA LEU A 69 13.87 -0.28 -11.33
C LEU A 69 13.44 1.12 -11.78
N ILE A 70 13.00 1.30 -13.03
CA ILE A 70 12.47 2.61 -13.50
C ILE A 70 11.25 3.01 -12.67
N LEU A 71 10.28 2.11 -12.50
CA LEU A 71 9.07 2.39 -11.73
C LEU A 71 9.36 2.62 -10.24
N GLY A 72 10.35 1.90 -9.68
CA GLY A 72 10.81 2.07 -8.31
C GLY A 72 11.51 3.41 -8.09
N PHE A 73 12.44 3.79 -8.97
CA PHE A 73 13.23 5.01 -8.85
C PHE A 73 12.49 6.29 -9.22
N TYR A 74 11.45 6.23 -10.06
CA TYR A 74 10.58 7.38 -10.37
C TYR A 74 10.00 8.04 -9.10
N GLY A 75 9.87 7.28 -8.02
CA GLY A 75 9.33 7.75 -6.74
C GLY A 75 10.23 8.56 -5.85
N LEU A 76 11.56 8.48 -6.02
CA LEU A 76 12.51 9.08 -5.09
C LEU A 76 12.59 10.62 -5.20
N TYR A 77 11.90 11.23 -6.16
CA TYR A 77 12.01 12.66 -6.44
C TYR A 77 11.11 13.54 -5.58
N ASP A 78 10.16 12.99 -4.81
CA ASP A 78 9.10 13.77 -4.15
C ASP A 78 9.07 13.55 -2.62
N GLU A 79 10.18 13.81 -1.94
CA GLU A 79 10.31 13.57 -0.49
C GLU A 79 9.87 14.77 0.39
N TYR A 80 9.47 15.91 -0.19
CA TYR A 80 9.25 17.14 0.57
C TYR A 80 7.98 17.13 1.43
N TYR A 81 7.02 16.25 1.14
CA TYR A 81 5.74 16.13 1.87
C TYR A 81 5.50 14.77 2.52
N ALA A 82 6.52 13.90 2.59
CA ALA A 82 6.39 12.50 3.04
C ALA A 82 5.66 12.31 4.38
N VAL A 83 5.75 13.27 5.32
CA VAL A 83 5.03 13.23 6.60
C VAL A 83 3.54 13.50 6.44
N LEU A 84 3.15 14.47 5.60
CA LEU A 84 1.75 14.75 5.29
C LEU A 84 1.16 13.59 4.48
N ASP A 85 1.90 13.09 3.51
CA ASP A 85 1.49 11.95 2.71
C ASP A 85 1.25 10.76 3.63
N PHE A 86 2.20 10.44 4.51
CA PHE A 86 2.03 9.38 5.50
C PHE A 86 0.81 9.58 6.40
N LEU A 87 0.65 10.73 7.05
CA LEU A 87 -0.47 10.94 7.97
C LEU A 87 -1.83 10.95 7.25
N TYR A 88 -1.96 11.73 6.18
CA TYR A 88 -3.24 11.90 5.48
C TYR A 88 -3.54 10.74 4.51
N GLY A 89 -2.53 9.97 4.11
CA GLY A 89 -2.68 8.77 3.29
C GLY A 89 -2.85 7.48 4.08
N PHE A 90 -2.11 7.29 5.20
CA PHE A 90 -2.16 6.07 6.00
C PHE A 90 -3.37 6.04 6.96
N VAL A 91 -3.74 7.18 7.56
CA VAL A 91 -4.87 7.24 8.51
C VAL A 91 -6.19 6.78 7.88
N PRO A 92 -6.57 7.17 6.65
CA PRO A 92 -7.76 6.65 6.00
C PRO A 92 -7.75 5.12 5.83
N ILE A 93 -6.61 4.56 5.42
CA ILE A 93 -6.43 3.11 5.26
C ILE A 93 -6.62 2.41 6.62
N LEU A 94 -6.00 2.94 7.66
CA LEU A 94 -6.10 2.40 9.02
C LEU A 94 -7.54 2.44 9.55
N LEU A 95 -8.27 3.53 9.31
CA LEU A 95 -9.68 3.67 9.68
C LEU A 95 -10.57 2.67 8.95
N ILE A 96 -10.35 2.46 7.65
CA ILE A 96 -11.05 1.43 6.88
C ILE A 96 -10.80 0.04 7.48
N VAL A 97 -9.54 -0.33 7.70
CA VAL A 97 -9.16 -1.66 8.22
C VAL A 97 -9.71 -1.89 9.62
N THR A 98 -9.52 -0.93 10.53
CA THR A 98 -10.04 -1.03 11.91
C THR A 98 -11.56 -1.02 11.96
N GLY A 99 -12.22 -0.28 11.06
CA GLY A 99 -13.66 -0.30 10.88
C GLY A 99 -14.19 -1.68 10.47
N VAL A 100 -13.56 -2.31 9.46
CA VAL A 100 -13.88 -3.69 9.04
C VAL A 100 -13.69 -4.66 10.20
N ILE A 101 -12.56 -4.60 10.90
CA ILE A 101 -12.29 -5.46 12.07
C ILE A 101 -13.37 -5.28 13.15
N GLY A 102 -13.76 -4.03 13.43
CA GLY A 102 -14.81 -3.71 14.40
C GLY A 102 -16.16 -4.32 14.05
N VAL A 103 -16.58 -4.20 12.78
CA VAL A 103 -17.82 -4.80 12.28
C VAL A 103 -17.75 -6.33 12.35
N VAL A 104 -16.68 -6.93 11.83
CA VAL A 104 -16.49 -8.39 11.84
C VAL A 104 -16.49 -8.94 13.25
N HIS A 105 -15.80 -8.30 14.20
CA HIS A 105 -15.79 -8.71 15.60
C HIS A 105 -17.16 -8.56 16.27
N GLY A 106 -17.89 -7.50 15.92
CA GLY A 106 -19.27 -7.29 16.34
C GLY A 106 -20.21 -8.40 15.85
N ILE A 107 -20.06 -8.82 14.59
CA ILE A 107 -20.82 -9.91 13.96
C ILE A 107 -20.44 -11.28 14.56
N LYS A 108 -19.15 -11.57 14.73
CA LYS A 108 -18.71 -12.84 15.32
C LYS A 108 -19.21 -13.05 16.75
N LYS A 109 -19.44 -11.98 17.51
CA LYS A 109 -20.05 -12.04 18.85
C LYS A 109 -21.58 -12.17 18.84
N LEU A 110 -22.21 -12.13 17.66
CA LEU A 110 -23.65 -12.38 17.47
C LEU A 110 -23.95 -13.86 17.15
N SER A 111 -23.00 -14.57 16.53
CA SER A 111 -23.05 -16.02 16.29
C SER A 111 -22.60 -16.82 17.50
#